data_AF-A0A529T0B7-F1
#
_entry.id   AF-A0A529T0B7-F1
#
_cell.length_a   1.000
_cell.length_b   1.000
_cell.length_c   1.000
_cell.angle_alpha   90.00
_cell.angle_beta   90.00
_cell.angle_gamma   90.00
#
_symmetry.space_group_name_H-M   'P 1'
#
loop_
_entity.id
_entity.type
_entity.pdbx_description
1 polymer ?
#
loop_
_entity_poly.entity_id
_entity_poly.type
_entity_poly.pdbx_seq_one_letter_code
_entity_poly.pdbx_strand_id
1 'polypeptide(L)'
;MADMNLGMTERLKPIHQRVAAMVRDEIAPLGEEFLAEIGKEGDRWAYTARQTEILEGLKKTARERGLWNFWLTDSKRGYGLSTVEYAYLAEEMGKAHLGAETFNCSAPDTGNMEVLERYGSEAHKRDWLEPLLAGRIRSAYLM
;
A
#
# COMPACT_ATOMS: atom_id res chain seq x y z
N MET A 1 7.65 10.80 32.75
CA MET A 1 7.40 10.89 31.30
C MET A 1 7.90 9.59 30.69
N ALA A 2 7.06 8.87 29.95
CA ALA A 2 7.54 7.69 29.24
C ALA A 2 8.61 8.13 28.23
N ASP A 3 9.72 7.41 28.18
CA ASP A 3 10.81 7.68 27.26
C ASP A 3 10.31 7.56 25.81
N MET A 4 10.36 8.65 25.04
CA MET A 4 9.83 8.69 23.68
C MET A 4 10.87 8.15 22.71
N ASN A 5 10.79 6.86 22.44
CA ASN A 5 11.66 6.19 21.48
C ASN A 5 11.08 6.31 20.06
N LEU A 6 11.74 7.12 19.23
CA LEU A 6 11.39 7.34 17.81
C LEU A 6 12.12 6.40 16.85
N GLY A 7 12.99 5.53 17.36
CA GLY A 7 13.76 4.60 16.54
C GLY A 7 12.94 3.40 16.07
N MET A 8 13.45 2.69 15.05
CA MET A 8 12.87 1.42 14.63
C MET A 8 12.88 0.40 15.77
N THR A 9 11.73 -0.17 16.06
CA THR A 9 11.59 -1.27 17.02
C THR A 9 12.23 -2.56 16.49
N GLU A 10 12.63 -3.47 17.37
CA GLU A 10 13.17 -4.78 16.95
C GLU A 10 12.18 -5.58 16.09
N ARG A 11 10.88 -5.45 16.37
CA ARG A 11 9.83 -6.14 15.57
C ARG A 11 9.68 -5.54 14.17
N LEU A 12 9.95 -4.24 14.00
CA LEU A 12 9.83 -3.56 12.72
C LEU A 12 11.00 -3.86 11.79
N LYS A 13 12.23 -3.94 12.31
CA LYS A 13 13.45 -4.16 11.51
C LYS A 13 13.32 -5.25 10.43
N PRO A 14 12.83 -6.48 10.71
CA PRO A 14 12.68 -7.49 9.67
C PRO A 14 11.60 -7.14 8.63
N ILE A 15 10.52 -6.46 9.03
CA ILE A 15 9.48 -5.99 8.10
C ILE A 15 10.05 -4.91 7.19
N HIS A 16 10.71 -3.92 7.78
CA HIS A 16 11.38 -2.83 7.07
C HIS A 16 12.38 -3.34 6.05
N GLN A 17 13.26 -4.28 6.43
CA GLN A 17 14.23 -4.87 5.50
C GLN A 17 13.57 -5.54 4.29
N ARG A 18 12.45 -6.24 4.50
CA ARG A 18 11.70 -6.89 3.41
C ARG A 18 11.00 -5.88 2.50
N VAL A 19 10.43 -4.81 3.07
CA VAL A 19 9.84 -3.71 2.29
C VAL A 19 10.92 -2.99 1.48
N ALA A 20 12.01 -2.58 2.12
CA ALA A 20 13.12 -1.89 1.47
C ALA A 20 13.74 -2.73 0.34
N ALA A 21 13.93 -4.04 0.56
CA ALA A 21 14.43 -4.95 -0.47
C ALA A 21 13.46 -5.06 -1.66
N MET A 22 12.16 -5.29 -1.41
CA MET A 22 11.18 -5.37 -2.50
C MET A 22 11.05 -4.05 -3.26
N VAL A 23 11.10 -2.91 -2.57
CA VAL A 23 11.13 -1.58 -3.21
C VAL A 23 12.33 -1.44 -4.12
N ARG A 24 13.54 -1.73 -3.63
CA ARG A 24 14.80 -1.56 -4.37
C ARG A 24 14.92 -2.54 -5.54
N ASP A 25 14.64 -3.81 -5.30
CA ASP A 25 15.01 -4.90 -6.21
C ASP A 25 13.90 -5.29 -7.19
N GLU A 26 12.63 -5.00 -6.87
CA GLU A 26 11.48 -5.47 -7.65
C GLU A 26 10.58 -4.32 -8.13
N ILE A 27 10.29 -3.33 -7.28
CA ILE A 27 9.34 -2.25 -7.62
C ILE A 27 10.03 -1.13 -8.40
N ALA A 28 11.13 -0.58 -7.88
CA ALA A 28 11.82 0.55 -8.50
C ALA A 28 12.30 0.26 -9.94
N PRO A 29 12.87 -0.92 -10.26
CA PRO A 29 13.31 -1.22 -11.62
C PRO A 29 12.19 -1.22 -12.67
N LEU A 30 10.95 -1.49 -12.26
CA LEU A 30 9.79 -1.52 -13.16
C LEU A 30 9.10 -0.15 -13.33
N GLY A 31 9.53 0.87 -12.57
CA GLY A 31 8.88 2.18 -12.56
C GLY A 31 8.98 2.92 -13.90
N GLU A 32 10.17 2.97 -14.50
CA GLU A 32 10.36 3.64 -15.80
C GLU A 32 9.59 2.94 -16.91
N GLU A 33 9.61 1.60 -16.93
CA GLU A 33 8.86 0.79 -17.89
C GLU A 33 7.35 1.05 -17.76
N PHE A 34 6.81 0.98 -16.53
CA PHE A 34 5.40 1.23 -16.27
C PHE A 34 4.94 2.62 -16.73
N LEU A 35 5.75 3.65 -16.50
CA LEU A 35 5.44 5.02 -16.92
C LEU A 35 5.55 5.21 -18.43
N ALA A 36 6.50 4.53 -19.08
CA ALA A 36 6.66 4.58 -20.53
C ALA A 36 5.48 3.95 -21.29
N GLU A 37 4.63 3.17 -20.64
CA GLU A 37 3.43 2.57 -21.23
C GLU A 37 2.25 3.54 -21.37
N ILE A 38 2.25 4.67 -20.65
CA ILE A 38 1.12 5.60 -20.62
C ILE A 38 0.76 6.08 -22.03
N GLY A 39 -0.48 5.82 -22.44
CA GLY A 39 -1.05 6.25 -23.72
C GLY A 39 -0.62 5.43 -24.94
N LYS A 40 0.19 4.37 -24.78
CA LYS A 40 0.58 3.51 -25.92
C LYS A 40 -0.60 2.80 -26.59
N GLU A 41 -1.64 2.48 -25.84
CA GLU A 41 -2.87 1.86 -26.36
C GLU A 41 -3.95 2.90 -26.77
N GLY A 42 -3.59 4.18 -26.89
CA GLY A 42 -4.48 5.24 -27.40
C GLY A 42 -5.36 5.92 -26.35
N ASP A 43 -5.41 5.40 -25.12
CA ASP A 43 -6.00 6.08 -23.96
C ASP A 43 -4.95 6.23 -22.85
N ARG A 44 -4.67 7.47 -22.45
CA ARG A 44 -3.71 7.78 -21.38
C ARG A 44 -4.28 7.57 -19.97
N TRP A 45 -5.60 7.38 -19.86
CA TRP A 45 -6.31 7.19 -18.59
C TRP A 45 -6.61 5.72 -18.29
N ALA A 46 -6.47 4.85 -19.28
CA ALA A 46 -6.55 3.41 -19.12
C ALA A 46 -5.15 2.81 -18.95
N TYR A 47 -5.03 1.79 -18.11
CA TYR A 47 -3.82 0.99 -18.05
C TYR A 47 -3.71 0.10 -19.28
N THR A 48 -2.51 0.06 -19.86
CA THR A 48 -2.18 -0.95 -20.88
C THR A 48 -2.16 -2.36 -20.27
N ALA A 49 -2.14 -3.38 -21.12
CA ALA A 49 -1.97 -4.76 -20.66
C ALA A 49 -0.67 -4.92 -19.83
N ARG A 50 0.39 -4.24 -20.24
CA ARG A 50 1.69 -4.30 -19.54
C ARG A 50 1.68 -3.57 -18.20
N GLN A 51 1.04 -2.40 -18.10
CA GLN A 51 0.86 -1.72 -16.82
C GLN A 51 0.09 -2.61 -15.83
N THR A 52 -0.98 -3.24 -16.31
CA THR A 52 -1.78 -4.17 -15.50
C THR A 52 -0.96 -5.36 -15.01
N GLU A 53 -0.16 -5.97 -15.90
CA GLU A 53 0.73 -7.09 -15.56
C GLU A 53 1.75 -6.71 -14.48
N ILE A 54 2.45 -5.58 -14.65
CA ILE A 54 3.45 -5.09 -13.69
C ILE A 54 2.82 -4.86 -12.32
N LEU A 55 1.77 -4.03 -12.26
CA LEU A 55 1.19 -3.61 -10.98
C LEU A 55 0.48 -4.75 -10.24
N GLU A 56 -0.33 -5.55 -10.94
CA GLU A 56 -1.01 -6.68 -10.29
C GLU A 56 -0.05 -7.82 -9.95
N GLY A 57 1.01 -8.02 -10.74
CA GLY A 57 2.11 -8.93 -10.42
C GLY A 57 2.83 -8.54 -9.13
N LEU A 58 3.19 -7.27 -8.99
CA LEU A 58 3.81 -6.72 -7.78
C LEU A 58 2.88 -6.85 -6.57
N LYS A 59 1.60 -6.47 -6.69
CA LYS A 59 0.59 -6.60 -5.62
C LYS A 59 0.38 -8.06 -5.21
N LYS A 60 0.36 -9.00 -6.17
CA LYS A 60 0.27 -10.44 -5.88
C LYS A 60 1.46 -10.91 -5.04
N THR A 61 2.68 -10.61 -5.48
CA THR A 61 3.91 -10.95 -4.77
C THR A 61 3.94 -10.36 -3.36
N ALA A 62 3.54 -9.09 -3.20
CA ALA A 62 3.47 -8.43 -1.90
C ALA A 62 2.51 -9.16 -0.95
N ARG A 63 1.30 -9.50 -1.43
CA ARG A 63 0.30 -10.27 -0.67
C ARG A 63 0.78 -11.66 -0.27
N GLU A 64 1.40 -12.41 -1.19
CA GLU A 64 1.96 -13.75 -0.90
C GLU A 64 3.05 -13.72 0.17
N ARG A 65 3.80 -12.60 0.23
CA ARG A 65 4.81 -12.35 1.26
C ARG A 65 4.21 -11.73 2.54
N GLY A 66 2.92 -11.46 2.57
CA GLY A 66 2.24 -10.79 3.69
C GLY A 66 2.54 -9.30 3.81
N LEU A 67 3.23 -8.68 2.86
CA LEU A 67 3.58 -7.26 2.88
C LEU A 67 2.38 -6.42 2.41
N TRP A 68 1.38 -6.20 3.27
CA TRP A 68 0.09 -5.65 2.84
C TRP A 68 -0.64 -4.90 3.97
N ASN A 69 -1.31 -3.79 3.65
CA ASN A 69 -2.15 -3.01 4.58
C ASN A 69 -1.43 -2.55 5.86
N PHE A 70 -0.24 -1.95 5.73
CA PHE A 70 0.55 -1.49 6.90
C PHE A 70 -0.03 -0.25 7.60
N TRP A 71 -0.91 0.49 6.94
CA TRP A 71 -1.46 1.77 7.39
C TRP A 71 -2.44 1.65 8.56
N LEU A 72 -2.97 0.46 8.85
CA LEU A 72 -3.95 0.25 9.90
C LEU A 72 -3.26 0.21 11.29
N THR A 73 -2.77 1.37 11.73
CA THR A 73 -2.02 1.52 12.97
C THR A 73 -2.89 1.32 14.21
N ASP A 74 -2.30 0.82 15.29
CA ASP A 74 -2.94 0.58 16.59
C ASP A 74 -4.21 -0.29 16.55
N SER A 75 -4.37 -1.08 15.49
CA SER A 75 -5.49 -2.00 15.31
C SER A 75 -5.16 -3.41 15.78
N LYS A 76 -6.20 -4.15 16.20
CA LYS A 76 -6.12 -5.59 16.44
C LYS A 76 -6.04 -6.41 15.15
N ARG A 77 -6.23 -5.77 13.99
CA ARG A 77 -6.15 -6.39 12.65
C ARG A 77 -4.90 -5.91 11.91
N GLY A 78 -4.41 -6.70 10.97
CA GLY A 78 -3.16 -6.40 10.27
C GLY A 78 -1.95 -6.49 11.19
N TYR A 79 -0.97 -5.61 10.98
CA TYR A 79 0.27 -5.61 11.75
C TYR A 79 0.18 -4.91 13.11
N GLY A 80 -0.85 -4.07 13.33
CA GLY A 80 -0.99 -3.27 14.54
C GLY A 80 0.26 -2.42 14.82
N LEU A 81 0.82 -1.82 13.76
CA LEU A 81 1.99 -0.94 13.85
C LEU A 81 1.62 0.33 14.62
N SER A 82 2.59 0.93 15.31
CA SER A 82 2.45 2.32 15.72
C SER A 82 2.63 3.25 14.52
N THR A 83 2.18 4.50 14.63
CA THR A 83 2.43 5.53 13.59
C THR A 83 3.92 5.72 13.31
N VAL A 84 4.78 5.68 14.33
CA VAL A 84 6.24 5.77 14.16
C VAL A 84 6.78 4.60 13.35
N GLU A 85 6.30 3.39 13.63
CA GLU A 85 6.72 2.20 12.87
C GLU A 85 6.25 2.25 11.41
N TYR A 86 5.02 2.71 11.16
CA TYR A 86 4.52 2.88 9.81
C TYR A 86 5.28 3.96 9.04
N ALA A 87 5.73 5.04 9.70
CA ALA A 87 6.48 6.11 9.06
C ALA A 87 7.76 5.62 8.36
N TYR A 88 8.51 4.72 8.98
CA TYR A 88 9.68 4.09 8.35
C TYR A 88 9.32 3.27 7.11
N LEU A 89 8.20 2.54 7.15
CA LEU A 89 7.76 1.78 5.98
C LEU A 89 7.27 2.72 4.86
N ALA A 90 6.55 3.78 5.21
CA ALA A 90 6.07 4.78 4.27
C ALA A 90 7.23 5.51 3.58
N GLU A 91 8.32 5.80 4.31
CA GLU A 91 9.55 6.35 3.75
C GLU A 91 10.12 5.43 2.65
N GLU A 92 10.23 4.12 2.92
CA GLU A 92 10.69 3.17 1.90
C GLU A 92 9.75 3.11 0.70
N MET A 93 8.43 3.02 0.93
CA MET A 93 7.44 2.99 -0.15
C MET A 93 7.48 4.25 -1.03
N GLY A 94 7.81 5.41 -0.46
CA GLY A 94 7.92 6.67 -1.17
C GLY A 94 9.11 6.75 -2.13
N LYS A 95 10.07 5.82 -2.06
CA LYS A 95 11.26 5.80 -2.93
C LYS A 95 10.98 5.28 -4.35
N ALA A 96 9.80 4.71 -4.59
CA ALA A 96 9.41 4.18 -5.91
C ALA A 96 7.99 4.60 -6.29
N HIS A 97 7.77 4.89 -7.57
CA HIS A 97 6.47 5.35 -8.08
C HIS A 97 5.30 4.41 -7.74
N LEU A 98 5.54 3.09 -7.88
CA LEU A 98 4.55 2.05 -7.61
C LEU A 98 4.56 1.53 -6.16
N GLY A 99 5.41 2.09 -5.28
CA GLY A 99 5.67 1.55 -3.96
C GLY A 99 4.43 1.45 -3.08
N ALA A 100 3.78 2.59 -2.80
CA ALA A 100 2.63 2.61 -1.91
C ALA A 100 1.46 1.75 -2.42
N GLU A 101 1.17 1.77 -3.73
CA GLU A 101 0.06 0.97 -4.29
C GLU A 101 0.35 -0.53 -4.28
N THR A 102 1.61 -0.93 -4.48
CA THR A 102 2.03 -2.34 -4.40
C THR A 102 1.73 -2.97 -3.04
N PHE A 103 1.81 -2.20 -1.95
CA PHE A 103 1.52 -2.68 -0.59
C PHE A 103 0.11 -2.34 -0.08
N ASN A 104 -0.76 -1.81 -0.96
CA ASN A 104 -2.11 -1.31 -0.64
C ASN A 104 -2.11 -0.19 0.42
N CYS A 105 -1.12 0.70 0.32
CA CYS A 105 -0.89 1.84 1.20
C CYS A 105 -0.99 3.18 0.45
N SER A 106 -1.46 3.21 -0.79
CA SER A 106 -1.60 4.44 -1.57
C SER A 106 -2.82 5.26 -1.17
N ALA A 107 -2.66 6.58 -1.21
CA ALA A 107 -3.79 7.50 -1.22
C ALA A 107 -4.57 7.38 -2.55
N PRO A 108 -5.87 7.73 -2.58
CA PRO A 108 -6.70 8.15 -1.45
C PRO A 108 -7.26 6.98 -0.62
N ASP A 109 -7.01 5.72 -1.03
CA ASP A 109 -7.68 4.54 -0.49
C ASP A 109 -7.42 4.30 0.99
N THR A 110 -6.21 4.55 1.50
CA THR A 110 -5.93 4.40 2.94
C THR A 110 -6.85 5.25 3.80
N GLY A 111 -6.99 6.54 3.46
CA GLY A 111 -7.90 7.45 4.17
C GLY A 111 -9.36 7.01 4.06
N ASN A 112 -9.80 6.57 2.88
CA ASN A 112 -11.16 6.07 2.68
C ASN A 112 -11.42 4.77 3.46
N MET A 113 -10.46 3.85 3.49
CA MET A 113 -10.54 2.63 4.29
C MET A 113 -10.56 2.94 5.79
N GLU A 114 -9.80 3.93 6.27
CA GLU A 114 -9.86 4.40 7.67
C GLU A 114 -11.25 4.93 8.04
N VAL A 115 -11.87 5.72 7.15
CA VAL A 115 -13.23 6.26 7.35
C VAL A 115 -14.24 5.13 7.43
N LEU A 116 -14.21 4.17 6.50
CA LEU A 116 -15.10 3.02 6.50
C LEU A 116 -14.90 2.13 7.73
N GLU A 117 -13.66 1.93 8.16
CA GLU A 117 -13.38 1.11 9.33
C GLU A 117 -13.94 1.73 10.62
N ARG A 118 -13.73 3.04 10.81
CA ARG A 118 -14.13 3.74 12.03
C ARG A 118 -15.62 4.04 12.08
N TYR A 119 -16.23 4.39 10.95
CA TYR A 119 -17.56 4.98 10.89
C TYR A 119 -18.54 4.24 9.97
N GLY A 120 -18.08 3.28 9.18
CA GLY A 120 -18.94 2.49 8.29
C GLY A 120 -19.87 1.56 9.07
N SER A 121 -21.10 1.38 8.55
CA SER A 121 -21.98 0.30 9.00
C SER A 121 -21.40 -1.06 8.60
N GLU A 122 -21.88 -2.15 9.21
CA GLU A 122 -21.44 -3.50 8.82
C GLU A 122 -21.72 -3.81 7.34
N ALA A 123 -22.80 -3.27 6.78
CA ALA A 123 -23.07 -3.37 5.35
C ALA A 123 -22.01 -2.61 4.53
N HIS A 124 -21.63 -1.39 4.93
CA HIS A 124 -20.57 -0.64 4.25
C HIS A 124 -19.21 -1.32 4.35
N LYS A 125 -18.89 -1.92 5.50
CA LYS A 125 -17.63 -2.64 5.67
C LYS A 125 -17.57 -3.87 4.76
N ARG A 126 -18.64 -4.67 4.71
CA ARG A 126 -18.72 -5.82 3.81
C ARG A 126 -18.65 -5.42 2.34
N ASP A 127 -19.43 -4.43 1.93
CA ASP A 127 -19.60 -4.11 0.51
C ASP A 127 -18.43 -3.28 -0.05
N TRP A 128 -17.73 -2.50 0.79
CA TRP A 128 -16.69 -1.57 0.35
C TRP A 128 -15.33 -1.77 1.03
N LEU A 129 -15.29 -1.89 2.36
CA LEU A 129 -14.02 -2.03 3.08
C LEU A 129 -13.33 -3.36 2.76
N GLU A 130 -14.06 -4.48 2.76
CA GLU A 130 -13.49 -5.80 2.45
C GLU A 130 -12.87 -5.85 1.04
N PRO A 131 -13.54 -5.38 -0.05
CA PRO A 131 -12.91 -5.28 -1.36
C PRO A 131 -11.68 -4.35 -1.42
N LEU A 132 -11.70 -3.21 -0.71
CA LEU A 132 -10.57 -2.27 -0.65
C LEU A 132 -9.38 -2.88 0.11
N LEU A 133 -9.62 -3.53 1.25
CA LEU A 133 -8.59 -4.26 2.01
C LEU A 133 -7.98 -5.40 1.19
N ALA A 134 -8.75 -6.01 0.29
CA ALA A 134 -8.28 -7.03 -0.65
C ALA A 134 -7.57 -6.44 -1.88
N GLY A 135 -7.61 -5.12 -2.09
CA GLY A 135 -7.07 -4.43 -3.26
C GLY A 135 -7.75 -4.79 -4.57
N ARG A 136 -9.04 -5.20 -4.51
CA ARG A 136 -9.87 -5.58 -5.68
C ARG A 136 -10.55 -4.39 -6.34
N ILE A 137 -10.76 -3.31 -5.59
CA ILE A 137 -11.30 -2.05 -6.08
C ILE A 137 -10.41 -0.91 -5.61
N ARG A 138 -10.59 0.25 -6.24
CA ARG A 138 -10.02 1.54 -5.83
C ARG A 138 -11.16 2.49 -5.49
N SER A 139 -10.84 3.56 -4.79
CA SER A 139 -11.78 4.59 -4.35
C SER A 139 -11.26 5.97 -4.70
N ALA A 140 -12.16 6.95 -4.68
CA ALA A 140 -11.85 8.37 -4.81
C ALA A 140 -12.46 9.12 -3.63
N TYR A 141 -11.91 10.27 -3.28
CA TYR A 141 -12.47 11.16 -2.27
C TYR A 141 -12.87 12.48 -2.94
N LEU A 142 -14.16 12.81 -2.88
CA LEU A 142 -14.73 14.04 -3.41
C LEU A 142 -15.14 14.92 -2.22
N MET A 143 -14.43 16.04 -2.03
CA MET A 143 -14.65 17.02 -0.95
C MET A 143 -15.42 18.23 -1.46
#